data_AF-A0AAV5UNL0-F1
#
_entry.id   AF-A0AAV5UNL0-F1
#
_cell.length_a   1.000
_cell.length_b   1.000
_cell.length_c   1.000
_cell.angle_alpha   90.00
_cell.angle_beta   90.00
_cell.angle_gamma   90.00
#
_symmetry.space_group_name_H-M   'P 1'
#
loop_
_entity.id
_entity.type
_entity.pdbx_description
1 polymer ?
#
loop_
_entity_poly.entity_id
_entity_poly.type
_entity_poly.pdbx_seq_one_letter_code
_entity_poly.pdbx_strand_id
1 'polypeptide(L)'
;NMDSTELPEGVRDAIASFHHFSGVIFFIINLLVCLLIIVDVDSRGKYYRKYLFTLQASSTVLDIFCNVYAPIIQVNCRALYSDSLVAKHINIVAFITIEIFLFVEVANTYFYCVYYRRNVSL
;
A
#
# COMPACT_ATOMS: atom_id res chain seq x y z
N ASN A 1 -12.61 22.99 32.29
CA ASN A 1 -12.11 23.16 30.91
C ASN A 1 -11.56 21.83 30.46
N MET A 2 -12.34 21.10 29.66
CA MET A 2 -11.89 19.83 29.07
C MET A 2 -10.74 20.13 28.11
N ASP A 3 -9.56 19.58 28.41
CA ASP A 3 -8.50 19.37 27.44
C ASP A 3 -9.08 18.57 26.27
N SER A 4 -9.46 19.27 25.20
CA SER A 4 -9.84 18.64 23.95
C SER A 4 -8.58 17.97 23.42
N THR A 5 -8.52 16.66 23.53
CA THR A 5 -7.42 15.84 23.00
C THR A 5 -7.38 15.81 21.46
N GLU A 6 -8.17 16.66 20.80
CA GLU A 6 -8.34 16.78 19.36
C GLU A 6 -7.11 17.45 18.73
N LEU A 7 -6.66 16.90 17.60
CA LEU A 7 -5.57 17.51 16.84
C LEU A 7 -6.03 18.87 16.30
N PRO A 8 -5.18 19.91 16.36
CA PRO A 8 -5.47 21.20 15.75
C PRO A 8 -5.80 21.02 14.25
N GLU A 9 -6.79 21.76 13.75
CA GLU A 9 -7.27 21.64 12.37
C GLU A 9 -6.14 21.75 11.34
N GLY A 10 -5.23 22.71 11.52
CA GLY A 10 -4.07 22.89 10.63
C GLY A 10 -3.12 21.68 10.59
N VAL A 11 -3.02 20.91 11.68
CA VAL A 11 -2.22 19.67 11.71
C VAL A 11 -2.93 18.57 10.94
N ARG A 12 -4.26 18.44 11.07
CA ARG A 12 -5.06 17.45 10.34
C ARG A 12 -4.99 17.68 8.83
N ASP A 13 -5.09 18.93 8.40
CA ASP A 13 -5.04 19.29 6.98
C ASP A 13 -3.64 19.10 6.39
N ALA A 14 -2.59 19.42 7.16
CA ALA A 14 -1.21 19.15 6.76
C ALA A 14 -0.95 17.65 6.60
N ILE A 15 -1.44 16.83 7.53
CA ILE A 15 -1.35 15.36 7.46
C ILE A 15 -2.09 14.82 6.23
N ALA A 16 -3.34 15.24 6.01
CA ALA A 16 -4.12 14.81 4.84
C ALA A 16 -3.43 15.20 3.52
N SER A 17 -2.94 16.43 3.42
CA SER A 17 -2.19 16.92 2.25
C SER A 17 -0.91 16.13 2.01
N PHE A 18 -0.14 15.85 3.08
CA PHE A 18 1.05 15.01 3.01
C PHE A 18 0.74 13.60 2.51
N HIS A 19 -0.33 12.97 2.99
CA HIS A 19 -0.74 11.64 2.53
C HIS A 19 -1.17 11.61 1.07
N HIS A 20 -1.92 12.61 0.60
CA HIS A 20 -2.29 12.71 -0.81
C HIS A 20 -1.06 12.90 -1.70
N PHE A 21 -0.14 13.78 -1.32
CA PHE A 21 1.05 14.07 -2.11
C PHE A 21 2.03 12.89 -2.12
N SER A 22 2.33 12.32 -0.95
CA SER A 22 3.22 11.16 -0.82
C SER A 22 2.63 9.94 -1.53
N GLY A 23 1.34 9.66 -1.36
CA GLY A 23 0.67 8.53 -2.03
C GLY A 23 0.76 8.60 -3.55
N VAL A 24 0.57 9.78 -4.14
CA VAL A 24 0.73 9.98 -5.61
C VAL A 24 2.17 9.77 -6.06
N ILE A 25 3.16 10.29 -5.31
CA ILE A 25 4.58 10.10 -5.63
C ILE A 25 4.95 8.62 -5.57
N PHE A 26 4.59 7.93 -4.49
CA PHE A 26 4.89 6.50 -4.32
C PHE A 26 4.20 5.65 -5.39
N PHE A 27 2.97 6.00 -5.78
CA PHE A 27 2.29 5.34 -6.90
C PHE A 27 3.05 5.51 -8.23
N ILE A 28 3.51 6.72 -8.56
CA ILE A 28 4.30 6.98 -9.77
C ILE A 28 5.60 6.17 -9.73
N ILE A 29 6.33 6.19 -8.62
CA ILE A 29 7.57 5.42 -8.46
C ILE A 29 7.31 3.92 -8.65
N ASN A 30 6.29 3.38 -7.98
CA ASN A 30 5.92 1.97 -8.10
C ASN A 30 5.55 1.59 -9.54
N LEU A 31 4.86 2.47 -10.26
CA LEU A 31 4.53 2.27 -11.67
C LEU A 31 5.78 2.30 -12.57
N LEU A 32 6.71 3.20 -12.32
CA LEU A 32 8.01 3.23 -13.02
C LEU A 32 8.80 1.95 -12.77
N VAL A 33 8.83 1.43 -11.53
CA VAL A 33 9.49 0.16 -11.21
C VAL A 33 8.84 -1.00 -11.96
N CYS A 34 7.50 -1.07 -12.00
CA CYS A 34 6.77 -2.05 -12.81
C CYS A 34 7.18 -1.98 -14.29
N LEU A 35 7.26 -0.78 -14.87
CA LEU A 35 7.69 -0.58 -16.26
C LEU A 35 9.13 -1.03 -16.48
N LEU A 36 10.05 -0.70 -15.56
CA LEU A 36 11.44 -1.14 -15.65
C LEU A 36 11.55 -2.68 -15.63
N ILE A 37 10.76 -3.36 -14.80
CA ILE A 37 10.74 -4.83 -14.75
C ILE A 37 10.21 -5.43 -16.07
N ILE A 38 9.19 -4.80 -16.68
CA ILE A 38 8.60 -5.27 -17.95
C ILE A 38 9.53 -5.02 -19.13
N VAL A 39 10.14 -3.84 -19.20
CA VAL A 39 11.00 -3.41 -20.32
C VAL A 39 12.36 -4.10 -20.28
N ASP A 40 12.77 -4.67 -19.15
CA ASP A 40 14.02 -5.41 -19.06
C ASP A 40 14.06 -6.63 -20.00
N VAL A 41 14.92 -6.53 -21.02
CA VAL A 41 15.07 -7.48 -22.12
C VAL A 41 15.95 -8.68 -21.73
N ASP A 42 16.67 -8.63 -20.60
CA ASP A 42 17.65 -9.68 -20.28
C ASP A 42 16.99 -11.06 -20.16
N SER A 43 17.36 -12.01 -20.99
CA SER A 43 16.80 -13.38 -20.93
C SER A 43 17.18 -14.11 -19.63
N ARG A 44 18.28 -13.71 -18.98
CA ARG A 44 18.75 -14.27 -17.71
C ARG A 44 17.83 -13.77 -16.60
N GLY A 45 17.17 -14.69 -15.90
CA GLY A 45 16.27 -14.33 -14.81
C GLY A 45 14.84 -13.96 -15.22
N LYS A 46 14.38 -14.32 -16.42
CA LYS A 46 12.96 -14.13 -16.84
C LYS A 46 11.95 -14.66 -15.82
N TYR A 47 12.22 -15.82 -15.21
CA TYR A 47 11.37 -16.38 -14.15
C TYR A 47 11.41 -15.54 -12.87
N TYR A 48 12.61 -15.11 -12.45
CA TYR A 48 12.78 -14.21 -11.30
C TYR A 48 12.03 -12.88 -11.52
N ARG A 49 12.13 -12.28 -12.71
CA ARG A 49 11.39 -11.06 -13.05
C ARG A 49 9.88 -11.21 -12.99
N LYS A 50 9.34 -12.38 -13.34
CA LYS A 50 7.90 -12.65 -13.17
C LYS A 50 7.49 -12.53 -11.70
N TYR A 51 8.26 -13.13 -10.79
CA TYR A 51 7.99 -13.03 -9.34
C TYR A 51 8.27 -11.64 -8.79
N LEU A 52 9.31 -10.96 -9.28
CA LEU A 52 9.61 -9.58 -8.92
C LEU A 52 8.49 -8.63 -9.36
N PHE A 53 7.92 -8.83 -10.54
CA PHE A 53 6.75 -8.09 -11.02
C PHE A 53 5.52 -8.39 -10.17
N THR A 54 5.24 -9.66 -9.86
CA THR A 54 4.12 -10.03 -8.98
C THR A 54 4.27 -9.40 -7.60
N LEU A 55 5.47 -9.43 -7.01
CA LEU A 55 5.78 -8.75 -5.76
C LEU A 55 5.49 -7.25 -5.88
N GLN A 56 6.06 -6.58 -6.88
CA GLN A 56 5.88 -5.15 -7.10
C GLN A 56 4.40 -4.78 -7.30
N ALA A 57 3.66 -5.56 -8.08
CA ALA A 57 2.23 -5.36 -8.32
C ALA A 57 1.41 -5.53 -7.03
N SER A 58 1.64 -6.60 -6.26
CA SER A 58 0.95 -6.84 -4.99
C SER A 58 1.25 -5.74 -3.96
N SER A 59 2.50 -5.29 -3.85
CA SER A 59 2.89 -4.16 -3.00
C SER A 59 2.23 -2.86 -3.44
N THR A 60 2.15 -2.61 -4.75
CA THR A 60 1.47 -1.41 -5.28
C THR A 60 -0.02 -1.42 -4.95
N VAL A 61 -0.69 -2.58 -5.03
CA VAL A 61 -2.10 -2.72 -4.64
C VAL A 61 -2.28 -2.44 -3.15
N LEU A 62 -1.42 -3.00 -2.30
CA LEU A 62 -1.44 -2.72 -0.86
C LEU A 62 -1.21 -1.23 -0.58
N ASP A 63 -0.24 -0.59 -1.24
CA ASP A 63 0.03 0.84 -1.07
C ASP A 63 -1.15 1.71 -1.50
N ILE A 64 -1.82 1.39 -2.62
CA ILE A 64 -3.02 2.11 -3.07
C ILE A 64 -4.14 1.93 -2.05
N PHE A 65 -4.36 0.69 -1.58
CA PHE A 65 -5.35 0.40 -0.56
C PHE A 65 -5.06 1.22 0.71
N CYS A 66 -3.86 1.15 1.25
CA CYS A 66 -3.47 1.93 2.42
C CYS A 66 -3.62 3.44 2.21
N ASN A 67 -3.25 3.99 1.05
CA ASN A 67 -3.37 5.43 0.78
C ASN A 67 -4.82 5.90 0.60
N VAL A 68 -5.69 5.10 -0.01
CA VAL A 68 -7.13 5.41 -0.14
C VAL A 68 -7.79 5.46 1.24
N TYR A 69 -7.33 4.62 2.17
CA TYR A 69 -7.89 4.52 3.52
C TYR A 69 -7.12 5.29 4.59
N ALA A 70 -5.90 5.78 4.32
CA ALA A 70 -5.11 6.61 5.24
C ALA A 70 -5.85 7.85 5.75
N PRO A 71 -6.51 8.68 4.91
CA PRO A 71 -7.30 9.80 5.40
C PRO A 71 -8.52 9.32 6.20
N ILE A 72 -9.08 8.15 5.89
CA ILE A 72 -10.18 7.55 6.66
C ILE A 72 -9.68 7.19 8.05
N ILE A 73 -8.53 6.53 8.18
CA ILE A 73 -7.94 6.15 9.47
C ILE A 73 -7.49 7.40 10.25
N GLN A 74 -6.94 8.41 9.60
CA GLN A 74 -6.45 9.63 10.27
C GLN A 74 -7.56 10.54 10.76
N VAL A 75 -8.68 10.61 10.04
CA VAL A 75 -9.90 11.29 10.54
C VAL A 75 -10.57 10.43 11.63
N ASN A 76 -10.40 9.09 11.60
CA ASN A 76 -11.05 8.15 12.51
C ASN A 76 -10.19 7.60 13.67
N CYS A 77 -8.95 8.07 13.87
CA CYS A 77 -8.13 7.76 15.05
C CYS A 77 -8.73 8.30 16.38
N ARG A 78 -9.96 8.82 16.36
CA ARG A 78 -10.80 9.10 17.54
C ARG A 78 -12.20 8.48 17.52
N ALA A 79 -12.69 7.95 16.39
CA ALA A 79 -13.99 7.31 16.32
C ALA A 79 -14.01 6.33 15.16
N LEU A 80 -14.33 5.08 15.45
CA LEU A 80 -14.31 3.94 14.55
C LEU A 80 -15.18 4.04 13.27
N TYR A 81 -15.83 5.16 12.95
CA TYR A 81 -16.65 5.39 11.75
C TYR A 81 -16.92 6.89 11.55
N SER A 82 -16.36 7.52 10.51
CA SER A 82 -16.77 8.87 10.10
C SER A 82 -16.52 9.10 8.59
N ASP A 83 -17.63 9.03 7.87
CA ASP A 83 -18.03 9.82 6.70
C ASP A 83 -17.15 9.91 5.44
N SER A 84 -16.28 8.93 5.17
CA SER A 84 -15.85 8.72 3.78
C SER A 84 -16.91 7.90 3.03
N LEU A 85 -17.11 8.18 1.73
CA LEU A 85 -18.00 7.41 0.84
C LEU A 85 -17.68 5.90 0.88
N VAL A 86 -16.41 5.55 1.14
CA VAL A 86 -15.93 4.18 1.25
C VAL A 86 -16.23 3.56 2.63
N ALA A 87 -16.16 4.32 3.72
CA ALA A 87 -16.55 3.87 5.06
C ALA A 87 -18.05 3.56 5.17
N LYS A 88 -18.88 4.12 4.26
CA LYS A 88 -20.30 3.75 4.12
C LYS A 88 -20.50 2.36 3.50
N HIS A 89 -19.52 1.86 2.74
CA HIS A 89 -19.62 0.59 2.02
C HIS A 89 -18.80 -0.54 2.66
N ILE A 90 -17.71 -0.23 3.37
CA ILE A 90 -16.78 -1.21 3.93
C ILE A 90 -16.60 -0.94 5.43
N ASN A 91 -16.98 -1.91 6.26
CA ASN A 91 -16.76 -1.83 7.71
C ASN A 91 -15.28 -2.00 8.07
N ILE A 92 -14.90 -1.50 9.25
CA ILE A 92 -13.52 -1.58 9.75
C ILE A 92 -12.99 -3.02 9.82
N VAL A 93 -13.85 -3.99 10.14
CA VAL A 93 -13.46 -5.40 10.24
C VAL A 93 -13.09 -5.95 8.86
N ALA A 94 -13.89 -5.67 7.83
CA ALA A 94 -13.58 -6.03 6.45
C ALA A 94 -12.32 -5.30 5.97
N PHE A 95 -12.14 -4.03 6.32
CA PHE A 95 -10.92 -3.30 6.02
C PHE A 95 -9.67 -3.99 6.58
N ILE A 96 -9.64 -4.26 7.89
CA ILE A 96 -8.52 -4.95 8.56
C ILE A 96 -8.31 -6.34 7.96
N THR A 97 -9.41 -7.05 7.65
CA THR A 97 -9.34 -8.36 7.02
C THR A 97 -8.67 -8.29 5.65
N ILE A 98 -9.10 -7.37 4.78
CA ILE A 98 -8.50 -7.16 3.46
C ILE A 98 -7.03 -6.77 3.58
N GLU A 99 -6.70 -5.87 4.50
CA GLU A 99 -5.33 -5.44 4.77
C GLU A 99 -4.42 -6.61 5.16
N ILE A 100 -4.86 -7.47 6.08
CA ILE A 100 -4.12 -8.67 6.49
C ILE A 100 -3.93 -9.63 5.30
N PHE A 101 -4.97 -9.86 4.50
CA PHE A 101 -4.87 -10.72 3.32
C PHE A 101 -3.86 -10.19 2.30
N LEU A 102 -3.92 -8.90 1.99
CA LEU A 102 -2.97 -8.26 1.08
C LEU A 102 -1.54 -8.29 1.63
N PHE A 103 -1.36 -8.09 2.94
CA PHE A 103 -0.05 -8.19 3.58
C PHE A 103 0.54 -9.61 3.50
N VAL A 104 -0.29 -10.62 3.75
CA VAL A 104 0.10 -12.03 3.61
C VAL A 104 0.44 -12.36 2.15
N GLU A 105 -0.30 -11.81 1.18
CA GLU A 105 0.00 -11.96 -0.24
C GLU A 105 1.37 -11.37 -0.59
N VAL A 106 1.67 -10.15 -0.14
CA VAL A 106 2.99 -9.50 -0.33
C VAL A 106 4.11 -10.31 0.34
N ALA A 107 3.89 -10.82 1.54
CA ALA A 107 4.87 -11.66 2.22
C ALA A 107 5.15 -12.95 1.46
N ASN A 108 4.11 -13.63 0.98
CA ASN A 108 4.25 -14.85 0.17
C ASN A 108 4.95 -14.59 -1.16
N THR A 109 4.57 -13.54 -1.90
CA THR A 109 5.21 -13.18 -3.16
C THR A 109 6.67 -12.79 -2.95
N TYR A 110 7.01 -12.15 -1.83
CA TYR A 110 8.38 -11.87 -1.42
C TYR A 110 9.18 -13.16 -1.21
N PHE A 111 8.66 -14.12 -0.45
CA PHE A 111 9.33 -15.40 -0.23
C PHE A 111 9.58 -16.16 -1.54
N TYR A 112 8.58 -16.19 -2.44
CA TYR A 112 8.77 -16.77 -3.77
C TYR A 112 9.87 -16.03 -4.57
N CYS A 113 9.86 -14.70 -4.56
CA CYS A 113 10.87 -13.90 -5.23
C CYS A 113 12.29 -14.22 -4.73
N VAL A 114 12.49 -14.31 -3.41
CA VAL A 114 13.77 -14.67 -2.79
C VAL A 114 14.19 -16.10 -3.13
N TYR A 115 13.25 -17.05 -3.05
CA TYR A 115 13.51 -18.46 -3.36
C TYR A 115 14.00 -18.64 -4.80
N TYR A 116 13.28 -18.06 -5.77
CA TYR A 116 13.67 -18.14 -7.18
C TYR A 116 14.96 -17.38 -7.49
N ARG A 117 15.22 -16.25 -6.83
CA ARG A 117 16.51 -15.55 -6.97
C ARG A 117 17.68 -16.46 -6.59
N ARG A 118 17.58 -17.16 -5.46
CA ARG A 118 18.64 -18.03 -4.96
C ARG A 118 18.87 -19.25 -5.84
N ASN A 119 17.80 -19.85 -6.36
CA ASN A 119 17.91 -21.04 -7.21
C ASN A 119 18.32 -20.76 -8.66
N VAL A 120 18.19 -19.52 -9.15
CA VAL A 120 18.71 -19.11 -10.47
C VAL A 120 20.20 -18.70 -10.40
N SER A 121 20.71 -18.42 -9.20
CA SER A 121 22.11 -18.03 -8.96
C SER A 121 23.05 -19.22 -8.68
N LEU A 122 22.51 -20.44 -8.66
CA LEU A 122 23.24 -21.72 -8.55
C LEU A 122 23.18 -22.44 -9.90
#